data_AF-A0A3C1RB05-F1
#
_entry.id   AF-A0A3C1RB05-F1
#
_cell.length_a   1.000
_cell.length_b   1.000
_cell.length_c   1.000
_cell.angle_alpha   90.00
_cell.angle_beta   90.00
_cell.angle_gamma   90.00
#
_symmetry.space_group_name_H-M   'P 1'
#
loop_
_entity.id
_entity.type
_entity.pdbx_description
1 polymer ?
#
loop_
_entity_poly.entity_id
_entity_poly.type
_entity_poly.pdbx_seq_one_letter_code
_entity_poly.pdbx_strand_id
1 'polypeptide(L)'
;TKELIKNQNALKNVSIAMITYLPLENVNRFINKFSLQRFGNMYVGTEGDSFFIRNYYKIMDMPFAALYTINGDYVTSYSKNIPVKELINKLQQLK
;
A
#
# COMPACT_ATOMS: atom_id res chain seq x y z
N THR A 1 -2.81 7.77 -3.63
CA THR A 1 -2.59 7.24 -5.01
C THR A 1 -1.92 8.21 -5.95
N LYS A 2 -2.48 9.39 -6.24
CA LYS A 2 -1.85 10.36 -7.18
C LYS A 2 -0.38 10.66 -6.85
N GLU A 3 -0.07 10.88 -5.58
CA GLU A 3 1.31 11.08 -5.12
C GLU A 3 2.21 9.85 -5.31
N LEU A 4 1.70 8.63 -5.14
CA LEU A 4 2.47 7.40 -5.42
C LEU A 4 2.80 7.30 -6.92
N ILE A 5 1.84 7.61 -7.78
CA ILE A 5 2.02 7.62 -9.24
C ILE A 5 3.04 8.69 -9.65
N LYS A 6 2.94 9.89 -9.07
CA LYS A 6 3.88 10.99 -9.32
C LYS A 6 5.32 10.60 -8.96
N ASN A 7 5.51 9.78 -7.93
CA ASN A 7 6.82 9.34 -7.44
C ASN A 7 7.18 7.89 -7.84
N GLN A 8 6.52 7.33 -8.86
CA GLN A 8 6.72 5.94 -9.30
C GLN A 8 8.18 5.55 -9.52
N ASN A 9 9.00 6.46 -10.05
CA ASN A 9 10.42 6.19 -10.36
C ASN A 9 11.24 5.96 -9.09
N ALA A 10 10.93 6.67 -8.00
CA ALA A 10 11.57 6.48 -6.70
C ALA A 10 11.11 5.17 -6.03
N LEU A 11 9.92 4.67 -6.40
CA LEU A 11 9.28 3.50 -5.82
C LEU A 11 9.44 2.23 -6.66
N LYS A 12 10.14 2.28 -7.81
CA LYS A 12 10.22 1.17 -8.78
C LYS A 12 10.78 -0.14 -8.22
N ASN A 13 11.59 -0.07 -7.15
CA ASN A 13 12.20 -1.23 -6.49
C ASN A 13 11.42 -1.65 -5.22
N VAL A 14 10.23 -1.11 -5.00
CA VAL A 14 9.41 -1.37 -3.81
C VAL A 14 8.09 -1.97 -4.26
N SER A 15 7.73 -3.10 -3.66
CA SER A 15 6.41 -3.71 -3.84
C SER A 15 5.38 -2.98 -2.97
N ILE A 16 4.29 -2.54 -3.58
CA ILE A 16 3.22 -1.80 -2.90
C ILE A 16 1.95 -2.65 -2.93
N ALA A 17 1.51 -3.11 -1.76
CA ALA A 17 0.22 -3.78 -1.60
C ALA A 17 -0.83 -2.79 -1.08
N MET A 18 -1.93 -2.61 -1.80
CA MET A 18 -3.08 -1.81 -1.41
C MET A 18 -4.25 -2.76 -1.14
N ILE A 19 -4.69 -2.83 0.10
CA ILE A 19 -5.73 -3.77 0.54
C ILE A 19 -6.90 -2.97 1.12
N THR A 20 -8.12 -3.39 0.79
CA THR A 20 -9.37 -2.81 1.31
C THR A 20 -10.38 -3.89 1.63
N TYR A 21 -11.42 -3.59 2.40
CA TYR A 21 -12.58 -4.47 2.58
C TYR A 21 -13.66 -4.25 1.51
N LEU A 22 -13.49 -3.25 0.64
CA LEU A 22 -14.50 -2.93 -0.38
C LEU A 22 -14.65 -4.07 -1.42
N PRO A 23 -15.84 -4.26 -2.00
CA PRO A 23 -16.09 -5.29 -3.01
C PRO A 23 -15.14 -5.22 -4.22
N LEU A 24 -14.90 -6.37 -4.86
CA LEU A 24 -14.00 -6.48 -6.02
C LEU A 24 -14.36 -5.51 -7.17
N GLU A 25 -15.65 -5.23 -7.39
CA GLU A 25 -16.08 -4.24 -8.38
C GLU A 25 -15.53 -2.84 -8.07
N ASN A 26 -15.52 -2.43 -6.79
CA ASN A 26 -14.96 -1.14 -6.36
C ASN A 26 -13.45 -1.10 -6.57
N VAL A 27 -12.77 -2.22 -6.27
CA VAL A 27 -11.34 -2.38 -6.53
C VAL A 27 -11.03 -2.25 -8.01
N ASN A 28 -11.77 -2.93 -8.89
CA ASN A 28 -11.59 -2.87 -10.34
C ASN A 28 -11.81 -1.46 -10.88
N ARG A 29 -12.86 -0.76 -10.42
CA ARG A 29 -13.11 0.64 -10.78
C ARG A 29 -11.95 1.55 -10.35
N PHE A 30 -11.40 1.33 -9.16
CA PHE A 30 -10.26 2.10 -8.65
C PHE A 30 -8.98 1.84 -9.46
N ILE A 31 -8.67 0.58 -9.74
CA ILE A 31 -7.54 0.17 -10.58
C ILE A 31 -7.63 0.87 -11.95
N ASN A 32 -8.79 0.78 -12.60
CA ASN A 32 -9.01 1.39 -13.91
C ASN A 32 -8.92 2.93 -13.88
N LYS A 33 -9.54 3.57 -12.88
CA LYS A 33 -9.52 5.02 -12.70
C LYS A 33 -8.10 5.61 -12.62
N PHE A 34 -7.18 4.87 -12.01
CA PHE A 34 -5.79 5.31 -11.85
C PHE A 34 -4.82 4.57 -12.78
N SER A 35 -5.33 3.73 -13.69
CA SER A 35 -4.58 2.87 -14.60
C SER A 35 -3.48 2.06 -13.88
N LEU A 36 -3.77 1.54 -12.69
CA LEU A 36 -2.74 0.93 -11.82
C LEU A 36 -2.11 -0.34 -12.40
N GLN A 37 -2.82 -1.02 -13.30
CA GLN A 37 -2.36 -2.18 -14.05
C GLN A 37 -1.07 -1.95 -14.86
N ARG A 38 -0.68 -0.70 -15.11
CA ARG A 38 0.59 -0.37 -15.79
C ARG A 38 1.82 -0.48 -14.89
N PHE A 39 1.64 -0.54 -13.57
CA PHE A 39 2.74 -0.55 -12.60
C PHE A 39 2.97 -1.98 -12.12
N GLY A 40 4.06 -2.62 -12.56
CA GLY A 40 4.37 -4.02 -12.23
C GLY A 40 4.66 -4.29 -10.75
N ASN A 41 4.83 -3.24 -9.94
CA ASN A 41 5.11 -3.31 -8.51
C ASN A 41 3.94 -2.85 -7.63
N MET A 42 2.75 -2.60 -8.19
CA MET A 42 1.55 -2.25 -7.42
C MET A 42 0.53 -3.38 -7.47
N TYR A 43 0.21 -3.93 -6.30
CA TYR A 43 -0.77 -4.99 -6.11
C TYR A 43 -1.97 -4.40 -5.38
N VAL A 44 -3.16 -4.48 -5.96
CA VAL A 44 -4.37 -3.91 -5.39
C VAL A 44 -5.40 -5.03 -5.25
N GLY A 45 -5.95 -5.19 -4.05
CA GLY A 45 -6.86 -6.29 -3.76
C GLY A 45 -7.86 -5.97 -2.66
N THR A 46 -8.73 -6.93 -2.39
CA THR A 46 -9.70 -6.87 -1.31
C THR A 46 -9.57 -8.07 -0.38
N GLU A 47 -9.71 -7.83 0.92
CA GLU A 47 -9.87 -8.89 1.92
C GLU A 47 -11.35 -9.29 2.12
N GLY A 48 -12.26 -8.61 1.40
CA GLY A 48 -13.71 -8.79 1.51
C GLY A 48 -14.19 -8.68 2.95
N ASP A 49 -15.08 -9.58 3.32
CA ASP A 49 -15.67 -9.64 4.66
C ASP A 49 -14.88 -10.54 5.63
N SER A 50 -13.72 -11.08 5.21
CA SER A 50 -12.89 -11.92 6.10
C SER A 50 -12.26 -11.12 7.23
N PHE A 51 -11.97 -9.83 6.96
CA PHE A 51 -11.19 -8.94 7.84
C PHE A 51 -9.89 -9.58 8.37
N PHE A 52 -9.32 -10.54 7.63
CA PHE A 52 -8.15 -11.29 8.06
C PHE A 52 -6.95 -10.38 8.31
N ILE A 53 -6.67 -9.45 7.39
CA ILE A 53 -5.52 -8.54 7.49
C ILE A 53 -5.74 -7.57 8.64
N ARG A 54 -6.96 -7.01 8.74
CA ARG A 54 -7.33 -6.15 9.87
C ARG A 54 -7.09 -6.83 11.22
N ASN A 55 -7.54 -8.07 11.37
CA ASN A 55 -7.44 -8.81 12.63
C ASN A 55 -6.00 -9.27 12.93
N TYR A 56 -5.30 -9.79 11.93
CA TYR A 56 -3.93 -10.30 12.06
C TYR A 56 -2.95 -9.18 12.45
N TYR A 57 -3.04 -8.02 11.79
CA TYR A 57 -2.19 -6.86 12.07
C TYR A 57 -2.76 -5.90 13.12
N LYS A 58 -3.92 -6.22 13.71
CA LYS A 58 -4.60 -5.38 14.72
C LYS A 58 -4.79 -3.93 14.24
N ILE A 59 -5.21 -3.76 12.99
CA ILE A 59 -5.44 -2.44 12.39
C ILE A 59 -6.72 -1.85 13.01
N MET A 60 -6.54 -0.84 13.87
CA MET A 60 -7.64 -0.17 14.56
C MET A 60 -8.29 0.91 13.69
N ASP A 61 -7.47 1.66 12.96
CA ASP A 61 -7.89 2.82 12.18
C ASP A 61 -7.38 2.75 10.74
N MET A 62 -8.19 3.21 9.80
CA MET A 62 -7.81 3.41 8.40
C MET A 62 -7.89 4.90 8.04
N PRO A 63 -6.97 5.42 7.20
CA PRO A 63 -5.94 4.70 6.44
C PRO A 63 -4.75 4.26 7.31
N PHE A 64 -4.23 3.06 7.01
CA PHE A 64 -3.07 2.45 7.65
C PHE A 64 -2.01 2.10 6.60
N ALA A 65 -0.73 2.26 6.95
CA ALA A 65 0.39 1.79 6.14
C ALA A 65 1.42 1.12 7.03
N ALA A 66 1.99 0.01 6.57
CA ALA A 66 3.10 -0.66 7.22
C ALA A 66 4.22 -0.90 6.22
N LEU A 67 5.45 -0.86 6.72
CA LEU A 67 6.67 -1.05 5.95
C LEU A 67 7.39 -2.30 6.44
N TYR A 68 7.82 -3.12 5.49
CA TYR A 68 8.52 -4.36 5.72
C TYR A 68 9.80 -4.43 4.88
N THR A 69 10.78 -5.21 5.35
CA THR A 69 11.98 -5.55 4.57
C THR A 69 11.65 -6.61 3.52
N ILE A 70 12.57 -6.88 2.59
CA ILE A 70 12.43 -7.97 1.60
C ILE A 70 12.32 -9.35 2.26
N ASN A 71 12.84 -9.51 3.48
CA ASN A 71 12.74 -10.75 4.25
C ASN A 71 11.39 -10.89 4.99
N GLY A 72 10.54 -9.86 4.96
CA GLY A 72 9.27 -9.82 5.66
C GLY A 72 9.35 -9.26 7.08
N ASP A 73 10.49 -8.71 7.50
CA ASP A 73 10.64 -8.14 8.85
C ASP A 73 9.87 -6.81 8.94
N TYR A 74 9.14 -6.62 10.03
CA TYR A 74 8.45 -5.36 10.31
C TYR A 74 9.44 -4.22 10.58
N VAL A 75 9.28 -3.11 9.86
CA VAL A 75 10.10 -1.90 10.05
C VAL A 75 9.34 -0.86 10.87
N THR A 76 8.15 -0.49 10.41
CA THR A 76 7.33 0.56 11.04
C THR A 76 5.91 0.56 10.47
N SER A 77 4.97 1.19 11.17
CA SER A 77 3.60 1.41 10.72
C SER A 77 3.09 2.79 11.09
N TYR A 78 2.02 3.18 10.41
CA TYR A 78 1.46 4.51 10.49
C TYR A 78 -0.06 4.44 10.41
N SER A 79 -0.71 4.98 11.43
CA SER A 79 -2.18 5.00 11.56
C SER A 79 -2.80 6.30 11.02
N LYS A 80 -2.04 7.08 10.25
CA LYS A 80 -2.46 8.36 9.67
C LYS A 80 -1.98 8.44 8.23
N ASN A 81 -2.58 9.36 7.48
CA ASN A 81 -2.18 9.63 6.12
C ASN A 81 -0.73 10.17 6.09
N ILE A 82 0.24 9.34 5.70
CA ILE A 82 1.63 9.76 5.58
C ILE A 82 1.84 10.42 4.22
N PRO A 83 2.56 11.56 4.15
CA PRO A 83 3.07 12.06 2.90
C PRO A 83 3.97 11.02 2.22
N VAL A 84 3.71 10.70 0.94
CA VAL A 84 4.52 9.75 0.14
C VAL A 84 6.02 10.08 0.18
N LYS A 85 6.36 11.37 0.27
CA LYS A 85 7.75 11.85 0.39
C LYS A 85 8.45 11.30 1.65
N GLU A 86 7.77 11.28 2.79
CA GLU A 86 8.34 10.74 4.03
C GLU A 86 8.56 9.23 3.91
N LEU A 87 7.63 8.53 3.28
CA LEU A 87 7.73 7.09 3.03
C LEU A 87 8.94 6.78 2.12
N ILE A 88 9.15 7.56 1.06
CA ILE A 88 10.32 7.43 0.17
C ILE A 88 11.62 7.68 0.93
N ASN A 89 11.69 8.72 1.75
CA ASN A 89 12.87 9.01 2.55
C ASN A 89 13.19 7.84 3.49
N LYS A 90 12.18 7.25 4.14
CA LYS A 90 12.38 6.09 5.02
C LYS A 90 12.86 4.86 4.26
N LEU A 91 12.28 4.59 3.09
CA LEU A 91 12.71 3.50 2.21
C LEU A 91 14.16 3.63 1.76
N GLN A 92 14.64 4.84 1.48
CA GLN A 92 16.02 5.09 1.09
C GLN A 92 17.02 4.83 2.22
N GLN A 93 16.61 4.97 3.49
CA GLN A 93 17.44 4.67 4.66
C GLN A 93 17.54 3.17 4.96
N LEU A 94 16.66 2.34 4.38
CA LEU A 94 16.62 0.89 4.59
C LEU A 94 17.39 0.11 3.53
N LYS A 95 18.02 0.81 2.58
CA LYS A 95 18.89 0.24 1.56
C LYS A 95 20.26 -0.13 2.12
#